data_AF-A0A1S3ZD98-F1
#
_entry.id   AF-A0A1S3ZD98-F1
#
_cell.length_a   1.000
_cell.length_b   1.000
_cell.length_c   1.000
_cell.angle_alpha   90.00
_cell.angle_beta   90.00
_cell.angle_gamma   90.00
#
_symmetry.space_group_name_H-M   'P 1'
#
loop_
_entity.id
_entity.type
_entity.pdbx_description
1 polymer ?
#
loop_
_entity_poly.entity_id
_entity_poly.type
_entity_poly.pdbx_seq_one_letter_code
_entity_poly.pdbx_strand_id
1 'polypeptide(L)'
;MLSVQRCGSSVAILQQYFVNSLSRLLLPVDGAHAASSEEMATAMSRAENVACKGLQQCIETVMAEVERLLSTEQKATDYRSPDDGIIPDHRPTSACACVVAYLSRVLESAFTGLEGLNKQAFLTELGNRLHKALLNHWQKLTFNPSGGLRLKRDITEYGEFVRSFNAPQIDEKFEQLGIIANVFIVAPESLGPLFEGTPSIKKDAQRFIQLRDDYKSAKLASRLSSLWN
;
A
#
# COMPACT_ATOMS: atom_id res chain seq x y z
N MET A 1 18.60 1.10 -0.25
CA MET A 1 18.41 -0.24 0.38
C MET A 1 19.74 -0.88 0.74
N LEU A 2 20.69 -1.07 -0.20
CA LEU A 2 22.04 -1.58 0.11
C LEU A 2 22.76 -0.83 1.24
N SER A 3 22.63 0.50 1.31
CA SER A 3 23.20 1.28 2.42
C SER A 3 22.61 0.90 3.79
N VAL A 4 21.33 0.49 3.84
CA VAL A 4 20.67 0.04 5.08
C VAL A 4 21.18 -1.34 5.48
N GLN A 5 21.33 -2.26 4.52
CA GLN A 5 21.94 -3.56 4.77
C GLN A 5 23.36 -3.41 5.36
N ARG A 6 24.20 -2.57 4.73
CA ARG A 6 25.55 -2.28 5.22
C ARG A 6 25.55 -1.63 6.61
N CYS A 7 24.62 -0.70 6.85
CA CYS A 7 24.44 -0.08 8.17
C CYS A 7 24.14 -1.13 9.24
N GLY A 8 23.21 -2.06 8.96
CA GLY A 8 22.88 -3.17 9.84
C GLY A 8 24.08 -4.06 10.15
N SER A 9 24.87 -4.44 9.13
CA SER A 9 26.10 -5.22 9.33
C SER A 9 27.14 -4.49 10.18
N SER A 10 27.37 -3.19 9.93
CA SER A 10 28.32 -2.39 10.70
C SER A 10 27.91 -2.26 12.17
N VAL A 11 26.61 -2.06 12.44
CA VAL A 11 26.07 -2.00 13.80
C VAL A 11 26.29 -3.33 14.53
N ALA A 12 26.00 -4.46 13.88
CA ALA A 12 26.20 -5.78 14.46
C ALA A 12 27.68 -6.06 14.78
N ILE A 13 28.60 -5.69 13.88
CA ILE A 13 30.05 -5.84 14.10
C ILE A 13 30.51 -4.99 15.28
N LEU A 14 30.05 -3.73 15.38
CA LEU A 14 30.42 -2.84 16.48
C LEU A 14 29.96 -3.38 17.83
N GLN A 15 28.70 -3.84 17.92
CA GLN A 15 28.17 -4.46 19.13
C GLN A 15 28.98 -5.69 19.54
N GLN A 16 29.28 -6.57 18.57
CA GLN A 16 30.01 -7.80 18.82
C GLN A 16 31.43 -7.51 19.32
N TYR A 17 32.10 -6.52 18.73
CA TYR A 17 33.42 -6.08 19.17
C TYR A 17 33.39 -5.48 20.58
N PHE A 18 32.38 -4.65 20.88
CA PHE A 18 32.21 -4.08 22.23
C PHE A 18 32.04 -5.19 23.27
N VAL A 19 31.14 -6.14 23.04
CA VAL A 19 30.86 -7.24 23.99
C VAL A 19 32.07 -8.15 24.17
N ASN A 20 32.75 -8.53 23.10
CA ASN A 20 33.80 -9.55 23.16
C ASN A 20 35.17 -8.99 23.58
N SER A 21 35.47 -7.75 23.21
CA SER A 21 36.83 -7.21 23.32
C SER A 21 36.92 -6.06 24.31
N LEU A 22 35.95 -5.15 24.33
CA LEU A 22 36.04 -3.92 25.14
C LEU A 22 35.39 -4.09 26.52
N SER A 23 34.23 -4.74 26.60
CA SER A 23 33.38 -4.74 27.79
C SER A 23 34.13 -5.22 29.03
N ARG A 24 34.93 -6.30 28.94
CA ARG A 24 35.68 -6.84 30.09
C ARG A 24 36.85 -5.95 30.51
N LEU A 25 37.48 -5.26 29.56
CA LEU A 25 38.60 -4.37 29.82
C LEU A 25 38.17 -3.09 30.55
N LEU A 26 36.91 -2.68 30.37
CA LEU A 26 36.36 -1.46 30.98
C LEU A 26 35.81 -1.70 32.40
N LEU A 27 35.50 -2.93 32.80
CA LEU A 27 34.94 -3.24 34.13
C LEU A 27 35.79 -2.74 35.32
N PRO A 28 37.14 -2.82 35.28
CA PRO A 28 37.97 -2.34 36.39
C PRO A 28 38.08 -0.81 36.47
N VAL A 29 37.63 -0.07 35.44
CA VAL A 29 37.73 1.38 35.37
C VAL A 29 36.39 1.99 35.75
N ASP A 30 36.36 2.74 36.87
CA ASP A 30 35.12 3.27 37.45
C ASP A 30 34.34 4.11 36.43
N GLY A 31 33.05 3.79 36.27
CA GLY A 31 32.13 4.43 35.32
C GLY A 31 32.40 4.21 33.81
N ALA A 32 33.57 3.70 33.41
CA ALA A 32 33.95 3.65 31.99
C ALA A 32 33.09 2.68 31.16
N HIS A 33 32.74 1.51 31.72
CA HIS A 33 31.86 0.55 31.05
C HIS A 33 30.49 1.15 30.75
N ALA A 34 29.87 1.80 31.74
CA ALA A 34 28.56 2.42 31.60
C ALA A 34 28.59 3.55 30.55
N ALA A 35 29.58 4.44 30.64
CA ALA A 35 29.73 5.55 29.70
C ALA A 35 29.92 5.07 28.25
N SER A 36 30.81 4.10 28.01
CA SER A 36 31.01 3.55 26.66
C SER A 36 29.80 2.77 26.14
N SER A 37 29.07 2.08 27.02
CA SER A 37 27.82 1.39 26.65
C SER A 37 26.74 2.38 26.23
N GLU A 38 26.60 3.50 26.94
CA GLU A 38 25.65 4.56 26.60
C GLU A 38 26.01 5.26 25.28
N GLU A 39 27.29 5.55 25.06
CA GLU A 39 27.77 6.15 23.82
C GLU A 39 27.53 5.24 22.61
N MET A 40 27.80 3.93 22.75
CA MET A 40 27.50 2.94 21.72
C MET A 40 26.00 2.89 21.42
N ALA A 41 25.14 2.81 22.44
CA ALA A 41 23.69 2.80 22.27
C ALA A 41 23.19 4.07 21.56
N THR A 42 23.74 5.24 21.91
CA THR A 42 23.42 6.51 21.27
C THR A 42 23.83 6.53 19.80
N ALA A 43 25.05 6.08 19.47
CA ALA A 43 25.54 6.01 18.09
C ALA A 43 24.70 5.05 17.23
N MET A 44 24.34 3.90 17.79
CA MET A 44 23.45 2.93 17.14
C MET A 44 22.06 3.49 16.86
N SER A 45 21.43 4.14 17.85
CA SER A 45 20.12 4.75 17.69
C SER A 45 20.13 5.84 16.61
N ARG A 46 21.22 6.63 16.52
CA ARG A 46 21.38 7.62 15.43
C ARG A 46 21.47 6.94 14.07
N ALA A 47 22.25 5.86 13.94
CA ALA A 47 22.39 5.11 12.70
C ALA A 47 21.06 4.51 12.23
N GLU A 48 20.29 3.94 13.15
CA GLU A 48 18.95 3.40 12.89
C GLU A 48 17.98 4.49 12.42
N ASN A 49 17.95 5.64 13.11
CA ASN A 49 17.09 6.76 12.73
C ASN A 49 17.39 7.28 11.32
N VAL A 50 18.66 7.39 10.93
CA VAL A 50 19.06 7.84 9.59
C VAL A 50 18.66 6.78 8.55
N ALA A 51 18.88 5.49 8.83
CA ALA A 51 18.47 4.41 7.93
C ALA A 51 16.95 4.38 7.72
N CYS A 52 16.16 4.52 8.79
CA CYS A 52 14.70 4.56 8.75
C CYS A 52 14.20 5.75 7.91
N LYS A 53 14.74 6.95 8.14
CA LYS A 53 14.42 8.14 7.32
C LYS A 53 14.72 7.93 5.84
N GLY A 54 15.86 7.30 5.53
CA GLY A 54 16.21 6.97 4.14
C GLY A 54 15.23 6.00 3.49
N LEU A 55 14.72 5.01 4.22
CA LEU A 55 13.69 4.10 3.72
C LEU A 55 12.34 4.80 3.54
N GLN A 56 11.94 5.66 4.48
CA GLN A 56 10.72 6.46 4.36
C GLN A 56 10.77 7.36 3.11
N GLN A 57 11.88 8.07 2.90
CA GLN A 57 12.07 8.90 1.72
C GLN A 57 12.01 8.07 0.42
N CYS A 58 12.55 6.86 0.43
CA CYS A 58 12.47 5.95 -0.71
C CYS A 58 11.02 5.57 -1.03
N ILE A 59 10.21 5.24 -0.02
CA ILE A 59 8.78 4.96 -0.20
C ILE A 59 8.07 6.21 -0.74
N GLU A 60 8.36 7.39 -0.20
CA GLU A 60 7.76 8.65 -0.69
C GLU A 60 8.07 8.90 -2.17
N THR A 61 9.31 8.72 -2.60
CA THR A 61 9.71 8.86 -4.01
C THR A 61 9.02 7.83 -4.89
N VAL A 62 8.95 6.57 -4.46
CA VAL A 62 8.25 5.51 -5.19
C VAL A 62 6.77 5.84 -5.34
N MET A 63 6.12 6.31 -4.27
CA MET A 63 4.71 6.64 -4.28
C MET A 63 4.39 7.89 -5.09
N ALA A 64 5.28 8.88 -5.12
CA ALA A 64 5.13 10.05 -5.99
C ALA A 64 5.10 9.63 -7.47
N GLU A 65 5.93 8.66 -7.87
CA GLU A 65 5.91 8.13 -9.23
C GLU A 65 4.66 7.30 -9.51
N VAL A 66 4.18 6.49 -8.55
CA VAL A 66 2.88 5.79 -8.68
C VAL A 66 1.75 6.78 -8.91
N GLU A 67 1.66 7.85 -8.11
CA GLU A 67 0.63 8.88 -8.25
C GLU A 67 0.74 9.62 -9.59
N ARG A 68 1.95 9.87 -10.08
CA ARG A 68 2.20 10.43 -11.40
C ARG A 68 1.68 9.51 -12.50
N LEU A 69 2.06 8.22 -12.48
CA LEU A 69 1.62 7.22 -13.46
C LEU A 69 0.09 7.07 -13.47
N LEU A 70 -0.54 6.97 -12.30
CA LEU A 70 -1.99 6.92 -12.20
C LEU A 70 -2.62 8.18 -12.82
N SER A 71 -2.05 9.36 -12.58
CA SER A 71 -2.59 10.63 -13.09
C SER A 71 -2.37 10.83 -14.60
N THR A 72 -1.29 10.28 -15.17
CA THR A 72 -0.97 10.46 -16.60
C THR A 72 -1.54 9.37 -17.49
N GLU A 73 -1.59 8.13 -17.00
CA GLU A 73 -1.99 6.97 -17.80
C GLU A 73 -3.47 6.60 -17.65
N GLN A 74 -4.12 6.95 -16.53
CA GLN A 74 -5.52 6.60 -16.30
C GLN A 74 -6.46 7.62 -16.95
N LYS A 75 -7.27 7.16 -17.90
CA LYS A 75 -8.29 7.99 -18.55
C LYS A 75 -9.63 7.81 -17.85
N ALA A 76 -10.43 8.88 -17.78
CA ALA A 76 -11.79 8.81 -17.24
C ALA A 76 -12.67 7.79 -17.99
N THR A 77 -12.42 7.59 -19.28
CA THR A 77 -13.12 6.61 -20.12
C THR A 77 -12.78 5.17 -19.78
N ASP A 78 -11.68 4.90 -19.06
CA ASP A 78 -11.30 3.53 -18.69
C ASP A 78 -12.35 2.90 -17.77
N TYR A 79 -12.97 3.70 -16.89
CA TYR A 79 -14.02 3.25 -15.97
C TYR A 79 -15.41 3.79 -16.29
N ARG A 80 -15.56 4.49 -17.41
CA ARG A 80 -16.85 5.00 -17.89
C ARG A 80 -16.93 4.87 -19.40
N SER A 81 -16.85 3.64 -19.88
CA SER A 81 -16.90 3.37 -21.31
C SER A 81 -18.30 3.69 -21.85
N PRO A 82 -18.43 4.49 -22.92
CA PRO A 82 -19.73 4.80 -23.52
C PRO A 82 -20.40 3.58 -24.18
N ASP A 83 -19.61 2.55 -24.51
CA ASP A 83 -20.07 1.31 -25.13
C ASP A 83 -20.36 0.22 -24.09
N ASP A 84 -21.26 0.49 -23.14
CA ASP A 84 -21.68 -0.42 -22.05
C ASP A 84 -22.29 -1.77 -22.55
N GLY A 85 -22.40 -1.96 -23.87
CA GLY A 85 -22.97 -3.16 -24.52
C GLY A 85 -21.98 -4.02 -25.33
N ILE A 86 -20.69 -3.66 -25.39
CA ILE A 86 -19.66 -4.47 -26.07
C ILE A 86 -18.94 -5.36 -25.05
N ILE A 87 -18.43 -6.51 -25.52
CA ILE A 87 -17.62 -7.49 -24.78
C ILE A 87 -16.67 -6.75 -23.81
N PRO A 88 -16.75 -7.00 -22.50
CA PRO A 88 -15.91 -6.34 -21.51
C PRO A 88 -14.42 -6.56 -21.83
N ASP A 89 -13.63 -5.48 -21.85
CA ASP A 89 -12.17 -5.61 -21.91
C ASP A 89 -11.68 -6.23 -20.60
N HIS A 90 -11.31 -7.51 -20.67
CA HIS A 90 -10.85 -8.28 -19.51
C HIS A 90 -9.40 -7.97 -19.12
N ARG A 91 -8.73 -7.03 -19.81
CA ARG A 91 -7.37 -6.62 -19.50
C ARG A 91 -7.36 -5.54 -18.42
N PRO A 92 -6.32 -5.49 -17.58
CA PRO A 92 -6.13 -4.35 -16.71
C PRO A 92 -5.96 -3.07 -17.53
N THR A 93 -6.22 -1.92 -16.92
CA THR A 93 -5.98 -0.62 -17.56
C THR A 93 -4.49 -0.40 -17.80
N SER A 94 -4.17 0.48 -18.75
CA SER A 94 -2.76 0.85 -19.03
C SER A 94 -2.09 1.41 -17.78
N ALA A 95 -2.80 2.22 -16.99
CA ALA A 95 -2.31 2.75 -15.72
C ALA A 95 -1.95 1.64 -14.72
N CYS A 96 -2.82 0.64 -14.57
CA CYS A 96 -2.55 -0.51 -13.72
C CYS A 96 -1.30 -1.27 -14.14
N ALA A 97 -1.19 -1.62 -15.44
CA ALA A 97 -0.03 -2.30 -15.98
C ALA A 97 1.28 -1.50 -15.78
N CYS A 98 1.25 -0.19 -16.03
CA CYS A 98 2.41 0.69 -15.82
C CYS A 98 2.84 0.76 -14.35
N VAL A 99 1.89 0.89 -13.42
CA VAL A 99 2.19 0.93 -11.98
C VAL A 99 2.78 -0.40 -11.50
N VAL A 100 2.19 -1.53 -11.89
CA VAL A 100 2.68 -2.87 -11.51
C VAL A 100 4.08 -3.12 -12.09
N ALA A 101 4.32 -2.77 -13.35
CA ALA A 101 5.64 -2.89 -13.97
C ALA A 101 6.70 -2.03 -13.26
N TYR A 102 6.36 -0.78 -12.91
CA TYR A 102 7.25 0.10 -12.16
C TYR A 102 7.57 -0.46 -10.78
N LEU A 103 6.54 -0.84 -10.01
CA LEU A 103 6.72 -1.35 -8.65
C LEU A 103 7.45 -2.69 -8.60
N SER A 104 7.27 -3.54 -9.62
CA SER A 104 8.01 -4.81 -9.71
C SER A 104 9.54 -4.59 -9.76
N ARG A 105 10.00 -3.55 -10.49
CA ARG A 105 11.42 -3.17 -10.52
C ARG A 105 11.91 -2.63 -9.17
N VAL A 106 11.04 -1.95 -8.42
CA VAL A 106 11.34 -1.49 -7.05
C VAL A 106 11.48 -2.69 -6.11
N LEU A 107 10.64 -3.71 -6.26
CA LEU A 107 10.73 -4.93 -5.46
C LEU A 107 12.05 -5.66 -5.66
N GLU A 108 12.57 -5.77 -6.89
CA GLU A 108 13.88 -6.39 -7.14
C GLU A 108 14.97 -5.74 -6.27
N SER A 109 14.95 -4.41 -6.13
CA SER A 109 15.89 -3.68 -5.27
C SER A 109 15.63 -3.91 -3.77
N ALA A 110 14.37 -4.04 -3.36
CA ALA A 110 14.01 -4.30 -1.97
C ALA A 110 14.38 -5.72 -1.53
N PHE A 111 14.15 -6.71 -2.39
CA PHE A 111 14.44 -8.12 -2.11
C PHE A 111 15.92 -8.41 -2.04
N THR A 112 16.74 -7.66 -2.78
CA THR A 112 18.21 -7.77 -2.75
C THR A 112 18.86 -6.95 -1.64
N GLY A 113 18.28 -5.80 -1.28
CA GLY A 113 18.90 -4.85 -0.35
C GLY A 113 18.31 -4.81 1.06
N LEU A 114 17.24 -5.55 1.34
CA LEU A 114 16.62 -5.64 2.67
C LEU A 114 16.40 -7.09 3.08
N GLU A 115 16.56 -7.37 4.36
CA GLU A 115 16.45 -8.72 4.93
C GLU A 115 15.55 -8.72 6.17
N GLY A 116 15.03 -9.90 6.50
CA GLY A 116 14.25 -10.14 7.71
C GLY A 116 13.13 -9.13 7.95
N LEU A 117 13.06 -8.62 9.19
CA LEU A 117 12.02 -7.68 9.63
C LEU A 117 12.09 -6.33 8.92
N ASN A 118 13.28 -5.88 8.50
CA ASN A 118 13.42 -4.63 7.75
C ASN A 118 12.74 -4.72 6.37
N LYS A 119 12.89 -5.86 5.70
CA LYS A 119 12.18 -6.13 4.44
C LYS A 119 10.68 -6.18 4.67
N GLN A 120 10.23 -6.92 5.69
CA GLN A 120 8.80 -7.04 5.99
C GLN A 120 8.15 -5.70 6.32
N ALA A 121 8.80 -4.86 7.14
CA ALA A 121 8.32 -3.54 7.50
C ALA A 121 8.23 -2.62 6.28
N PHE A 122 9.25 -2.63 5.42
CA PHE A 122 9.27 -1.85 4.18
C PHE A 122 8.14 -2.23 3.24
N LEU A 123 7.96 -3.53 2.96
CA LEU A 123 6.91 -4.03 2.06
C LEU A 123 5.51 -3.76 2.62
N THR A 124 5.33 -3.93 3.92
CA THR A 124 4.07 -3.62 4.60
C THR A 124 3.70 -2.15 4.48
N GLU A 125 4.65 -1.24 4.72
CA GLU A 125 4.41 0.20 4.57
C GLU A 125 4.16 0.58 3.10
N LEU A 126 4.92 0.02 2.15
CA LEU A 126 4.68 0.23 0.73
C LEU A 126 3.27 -0.21 0.32
N GLY A 127 2.81 -1.38 0.77
CA GLY A 127 1.46 -1.89 0.50
C GLY A 127 0.37 -0.99 1.08
N ASN A 128 0.56 -0.49 2.31
CA ASN A 128 -0.34 0.47 2.93
C ASN A 128 -0.45 1.77 2.13
N ARG A 129 0.68 2.30 1.66
CA ARG A 129 0.73 3.53 0.86
C ARG A 129 0.10 3.34 -0.51
N LEU A 130 0.37 2.21 -1.17
CA LEU A 130 -0.25 1.85 -2.46
C LEU A 130 -1.76 1.79 -2.34
N HIS A 131 -2.28 1.04 -1.35
CA HIS A 131 -3.72 0.95 -1.09
C HIS A 131 -4.35 2.34 -0.91
N LYS A 132 -3.73 3.22 -0.10
CA LYS A 132 -4.22 4.58 0.11
C LYS A 132 -4.17 5.43 -1.17
N ALA A 133 -3.10 5.32 -1.96
CA ALA A 133 -2.97 6.06 -3.22
C ALA A 133 -4.03 5.65 -4.24
N LEU A 134 -4.31 4.35 -4.37
CA LEU A 134 -5.36 3.82 -5.24
C LEU A 134 -6.75 4.32 -4.83
N LEU A 135 -7.11 4.22 -3.54
CA LEU A 135 -8.36 4.75 -3.02
C LEU A 135 -8.53 6.25 -3.31
N ASN A 136 -7.47 7.03 -3.10
CA ASN A 136 -7.49 8.47 -3.37
C ASN A 136 -7.60 8.78 -4.86
N HIS A 137 -6.99 7.96 -5.72
CA HIS A 137 -7.04 8.14 -7.15
C HIS A 137 -8.43 7.82 -7.71
N TRP A 138 -9.00 6.66 -7.37
CA TRP A 138 -10.32 6.25 -7.85
C TRP A 138 -11.45 7.15 -7.37
N GLN A 139 -11.31 7.80 -6.19
CA GLN A 139 -12.27 8.81 -5.71
C GLN A 139 -12.42 10.05 -6.63
N LYS A 140 -11.51 10.23 -7.60
CA LYS A 140 -11.56 11.33 -8.57
C LYS A 140 -12.30 10.94 -9.86
N LEU A 141 -12.72 9.69 -9.99
CA LEU A 141 -13.29 9.12 -11.22
C LEU A 141 -14.78 8.85 -11.05
N THR A 142 -15.45 8.54 -12.16
CA THR A 142 -16.85 8.15 -12.20
C THR A 142 -16.95 6.80 -12.90
N PHE A 143 -17.85 5.94 -12.42
CA PHE A 143 -17.90 4.55 -12.81
C PHE A 143 -19.28 4.17 -13.34
N ASN A 144 -19.31 3.45 -14.45
CA ASN A 144 -20.47 2.67 -14.89
C ASN A 144 -20.25 1.17 -14.60
N PRO A 145 -21.25 0.29 -14.81
CA PRO A 145 -21.10 -1.15 -14.52
C PRO A 145 -19.92 -1.82 -15.22
N SER A 146 -19.70 -1.52 -16.52
CA SER A 146 -18.54 -2.06 -17.25
C SER A 146 -17.22 -1.57 -16.66
N GLY A 147 -17.14 -0.30 -16.27
CA GLY A 147 -15.99 0.25 -15.56
C GLY A 147 -15.75 -0.37 -14.19
N GLY A 148 -16.83 -0.74 -13.48
CA GLY A 148 -16.75 -1.51 -12.25
C GLY A 148 -16.08 -2.88 -12.44
N LEU A 149 -16.42 -3.59 -13.52
CA LEU A 149 -15.77 -4.86 -13.90
C LEU A 149 -14.29 -4.63 -14.24
N ARG A 150 -13.98 -3.55 -14.95
CA ARG A 150 -12.60 -3.20 -15.29
C ARG A 150 -11.76 -2.85 -14.05
N LEU A 151 -12.33 -2.08 -13.12
CA LEU A 151 -11.72 -1.80 -11.82
C LEU A 151 -11.44 -3.09 -11.03
N LYS A 152 -12.36 -4.06 -11.07
CA LYS A 152 -12.16 -5.36 -10.42
C LYS A 152 -10.98 -6.13 -11.01
N ARG A 153 -10.72 -6.01 -12.32
CA ARG A 153 -9.51 -6.57 -12.94
C ARG A 153 -8.25 -5.87 -12.44
N ASP A 154 -8.25 -4.53 -12.39
CA ASP A 154 -7.10 -3.77 -11.85
C ASP A 154 -6.81 -4.12 -10.40
N ILE A 155 -7.84 -4.23 -9.55
CA ILE A 155 -7.69 -4.67 -8.16
C ILE A 155 -7.10 -6.08 -8.07
N THR A 156 -7.51 -6.99 -8.96
CA THR A 156 -6.97 -8.35 -9.02
C THR A 156 -5.48 -8.32 -9.36
N GLU A 157 -5.08 -7.53 -10.36
CA GLU A 157 -3.69 -7.37 -10.77
C GLU A 157 -2.84 -6.77 -9.64
N TYR A 158 -3.31 -5.70 -8.98
CA TYR A 158 -2.63 -5.14 -7.82
C TYR A 158 -2.58 -6.13 -6.65
N GLY A 159 -3.63 -6.91 -6.43
CA GLY A 159 -3.72 -7.95 -5.42
C GLY A 159 -2.70 -9.06 -5.65
N GLU A 160 -2.54 -9.53 -6.89
CA GLU A 160 -1.53 -10.49 -7.29
C GLU A 160 -0.11 -9.96 -7.05
N PHE A 161 0.12 -8.68 -7.38
CA PHE A 161 1.39 -8.01 -7.11
C PHE A 161 1.72 -7.95 -5.61
N VAL A 162 0.80 -7.46 -4.76
CA VAL A 162 1.07 -7.29 -3.32
C VAL A 162 1.14 -8.62 -2.57
N ARG A 163 0.57 -9.70 -3.10
CA ARG A 163 0.67 -11.04 -2.50
C ARG A 163 2.14 -11.49 -2.37
N SER A 164 3.02 -11.03 -3.25
CA SER A 164 4.46 -11.27 -3.15
C SER A 164 5.11 -10.68 -1.88
N PHE A 165 4.41 -9.80 -1.15
CA PHE A 165 4.93 -9.13 0.03
C PHE A 165 4.88 -10.05 1.26
N ASN A 166 4.11 -11.12 1.22
CA ASN A 166 3.82 -11.99 2.37
C ASN A 166 3.32 -11.17 3.58
N ALA A 167 2.36 -10.28 3.35
CA ALA A 167 1.82 -9.38 4.36
C ALA A 167 0.29 -9.55 4.43
N PRO A 168 -0.23 -10.46 5.29
CA PRO A 168 -1.65 -10.83 5.29
C PRO A 168 -2.61 -9.64 5.45
N GLN A 169 -2.22 -8.66 6.26
CA GLN A 169 -2.99 -7.42 6.46
C GLN A 169 -3.08 -6.52 5.22
N ILE A 170 -2.19 -6.69 4.24
CA ILE A 170 -2.26 -6.00 2.95
C ILE A 170 -3.14 -6.80 2.00
N ASP A 171 -3.01 -8.13 2.00
CA ASP A 171 -3.86 -9.02 1.21
C ASP A 171 -5.34 -8.79 1.54
N GLU A 172 -5.69 -8.76 2.83
CA GLU A 172 -7.05 -8.48 3.32
C GLU A 172 -7.59 -7.14 2.80
N LYS A 173 -6.74 -6.10 2.73
CA LYS A 173 -7.15 -4.80 2.19
C LYS A 173 -7.50 -4.86 0.71
N PHE A 174 -6.73 -5.60 -0.09
CA PHE A 174 -7.03 -5.75 -1.52
C PHE A 174 -8.24 -6.66 -1.77
N GLU A 175 -8.49 -7.65 -0.91
CA GLU A 175 -9.75 -8.42 -0.93
C GLU A 175 -10.96 -7.51 -0.63
N GLN A 176 -10.85 -6.64 0.40
CA GLN A 176 -11.86 -5.64 0.73
C GLN A 176 -12.11 -4.65 -0.41
N LEU A 177 -11.06 -4.21 -1.13
CA LEU A 177 -11.23 -3.41 -2.35
C LEU A 177 -12.04 -4.15 -3.41
N GLY A 178 -11.84 -5.47 -3.56
CA GLY A 178 -12.62 -6.30 -4.47
C GLY A 178 -14.12 -6.32 -4.14
N ILE A 179 -14.47 -6.29 -2.84
CA ILE A 179 -15.86 -6.15 -2.39
C ILE A 179 -16.38 -4.75 -2.71
N ILE A 180 -15.60 -3.71 -2.43
CA ILE A 180 -15.96 -2.32 -2.74
C ILE A 180 -16.22 -2.13 -4.24
N ALA A 181 -15.45 -2.76 -5.13
CA ALA A 181 -15.67 -2.66 -6.57
C ALA A 181 -17.06 -3.14 -7.02
N ASN A 182 -17.68 -4.08 -6.28
CA ASN A 182 -19.04 -4.53 -6.57
C ASN A 182 -20.09 -3.41 -6.41
N VAL A 183 -19.78 -2.33 -5.68
CA VAL A 183 -20.60 -1.11 -5.63
C VAL A 183 -20.95 -0.60 -7.01
N PHE A 184 -20.05 -0.71 -7.98
CA PHE A 184 -20.26 -0.18 -9.32
C PHE A 184 -21.00 -1.15 -10.24
N ILE A 185 -21.03 -2.44 -9.89
CA ILE A 185 -21.50 -3.52 -10.75
C ILE A 185 -22.96 -3.88 -10.44
N VAL A 186 -23.33 -3.91 -9.15
CA VAL A 186 -24.65 -4.40 -8.74
C VAL A 186 -25.75 -3.37 -8.99
N ALA A 187 -27.00 -3.85 -9.12
CA ALA A 187 -28.16 -2.98 -9.19
C ALA A 187 -28.35 -2.19 -7.88
N PRO A 188 -28.96 -0.99 -7.91
CA PRO A 188 -29.22 -0.16 -6.72
C PRO A 188 -29.84 -0.92 -5.54
N GLU A 189 -30.74 -1.85 -5.81
CA GLU A 189 -31.48 -2.65 -4.83
C GLU A 189 -30.57 -3.63 -4.08
N SER A 190 -29.44 -4.02 -4.68
CA SER A 190 -28.47 -4.95 -4.11
C SER A 190 -27.39 -4.27 -3.27
N LEU A 191 -27.35 -2.93 -3.21
CA LEU A 191 -26.33 -2.19 -2.46
C LEU A 191 -26.45 -2.36 -0.95
N GLY A 192 -27.67 -2.49 -0.40
CA GLY A 192 -27.86 -2.70 1.05
C GLY A 192 -27.26 -4.01 1.54
N PRO A 193 -27.71 -5.16 0.99
CA PRO A 193 -27.20 -6.49 1.39
C PRO A 193 -25.69 -6.66 1.21
N LEU A 194 -25.07 -5.95 0.27
CA LEU A 194 -23.63 -6.04 -0.02
C LEU A 194 -22.74 -5.75 1.22
N PHE A 195 -23.23 -4.98 2.18
CA PHE A 195 -22.45 -4.54 3.35
C PHE A 195 -22.89 -5.17 4.68
N GLU A 196 -23.89 -6.06 4.68
CA GLU A 196 -24.41 -6.67 5.90
C GLU A 196 -23.36 -7.54 6.63
N GLY A 197 -22.40 -8.12 5.89
CA GLY A 197 -21.32 -8.96 6.44
C GLY A 197 -19.96 -8.28 6.63
N THR A 198 -19.78 -7.02 6.21
CA THR A 198 -18.45 -6.36 6.19
C THR A 198 -18.54 -4.92 6.71
N PRO A 199 -18.69 -4.70 8.03
CA PRO A 199 -18.87 -3.36 8.58
C PRO A 199 -17.65 -2.45 8.40
N SER A 200 -16.44 -3.02 8.30
CA SER A 200 -15.18 -2.28 8.13
C SER A 200 -15.13 -1.42 6.86
N ILE A 201 -15.76 -1.87 5.78
CA ILE A 201 -15.72 -1.17 4.48
C ILE A 201 -16.86 -0.15 4.28
N LYS A 202 -17.83 -0.07 5.21
CA LYS A 202 -19.03 0.76 5.05
C LYS A 202 -18.71 2.22 4.72
N LYS A 203 -17.73 2.81 5.41
CA LYS A 203 -17.35 4.22 5.21
C LYS A 203 -16.77 4.47 3.82
N ASP A 204 -15.93 3.55 3.34
CA ASP A 204 -15.35 3.66 2.00
C ASP A 204 -16.40 3.36 0.93
N ALA A 205 -17.24 2.35 1.14
CA ALA A 205 -18.37 2.04 0.28
C ALA A 205 -19.32 3.23 0.09
N GLN A 206 -19.65 3.96 1.16
CA GLN A 206 -20.49 5.16 1.09
C GLN A 206 -19.88 6.24 0.19
N ARG A 207 -18.55 6.40 0.22
CA ARG A 207 -17.85 7.34 -0.66
C ARG A 207 -17.86 6.84 -2.10
N PHE A 208 -17.64 5.55 -2.31
CA PHE A 208 -17.58 4.95 -3.64
C PHE A 208 -18.94 4.91 -4.34
N ILE A 209 -20.04 4.73 -3.61
CA ILE A 209 -21.41 4.75 -4.18
C ILE A 209 -21.69 6.10 -4.86
N GLN A 210 -21.17 7.21 -4.33
CA GLN A 210 -21.33 8.54 -4.90
C GLN A 210 -20.64 8.71 -6.26
N LEU A 211 -19.72 7.80 -6.60
CA LEU A 211 -18.95 7.81 -7.83
C LEU A 211 -19.64 7.02 -8.96
N ARG A 212 -20.77 6.37 -8.69
CA ARG A 212 -21.59 5.73 -9.73
C ARG A 212 -22.15 6.79 -10.67
N ASP A 213 -22.14 6.52 -11.96
CA ASP A 213 -22.71 7.41 -12.97
C ASP A 213 -24.24 7.55 -12.86
N ASP A 214 -24.91 6.52 -12.36
CA ASP A 214 -26.35 6.49 -12.07
C ASP A 214 -26.73 7.05 -10.69
N TYR A 215 -25.78 7.53 -9.88
CA TYR A 215 -26.03 7.95 -8.49
C TYR A 215 -27.21 8.93 -8.35
N LYS A 216 -27.28 9.92 -9.25
CA LYS A 216 -28.34 10.93 -9.28
C LYS A 216 -29.65 10.39 -9.88
N SER A 217 -29.57 9.67 -11.01
CA SER A 217 -30.76 9.17 -11.72
C SER A 217 -31.49 8.09 -10.91
N ALA A 218 -30.74 7.22 -10.22
CA ALA A 218 -31.28 6.18 -9.35
C ALA A 218 -31.70 6.69 -7.95
N LYS A 219 -31.45 7.97 -7.63
CA LYS A 219 -31.74 8.61 -6.33
C LYS A 219 -31.12 7.83 -5.16
N LEU A 220 -29.86 7.42 -5.28
CA LEU A 220 -29.20 6.54 -4.30
C LEU A 220 -29.07 7.17 -2.91
N ALA A 221 -28.89 8.50 -2.84
CA ALA A 221 -28.83 9.22 -1.57
C ALA A 221 -30.07 8.99 -0.68
N SER A 222 -31.27 9.01 -1.26
CA SER A 222 -32.51 8.78 -0.52
C SER A 222 -32.76 7.31 -0.22
N ARG A 223 -32.37 6.41 -1.13
CA ARG A 223 -32.58 4.96 -0.98
C ARG A 223 -31.70 4.35 0.11
N LEU A 224 -30.50 4.90 0.29
CA LEU A 224 -29.50 4.33 1.20
C LEU A 224 -29.34 5.15 2.49
N SER A 225 -30.17 6.17 2.71
CA SER A 225 -30.08 7.04 3.91
C SER A 225 -30.22 6.24 5.22
N SER A 226 -31.01 5.17 5.23
CA SER A 226 -31.20 4.29 6.38
C SER A 226 -30.03 3.31 6.62
N LEU A 227 -29.17 3.07 5.63
CA LEU A 227 -28.04 2.13 5.75
C LEU A 227 -26.81 2.74 6.43
N TRP A 228 -26.73 4.07 6.47
CA TRP A 228 -25.60 4.83 7.03
C TRP A 228 -25.89 5.44 8.40
N ASN A 229 -27.12 5.32 8.89
CA ASN A 229 -27.53 5.74 10.23
C ASN A 229 -27.28 4.63 11.26
#